data_AF-A0A1H9D8C6-F1
#
_entry.id   AF-A0A1H9D8C6-F1
#
_cell.length_a   1.000
_cell.length_b   1.000
_cell.length_c   1.000
_cell.angle_alpha   90.00
_cell.angle_beta   90.00
_cell.angle_gamma   90.00
#
_symmetry.space_group_name_H-M   'P 1'
#
loop_
_entity.id
_entity.type
_entity.pdbx_description
1 polymer ?
#
loop_
_entity_poly.entity_id
_entity_poly.type
_entity_poly.pdbx_seq_one_letter_code
_entity_poly.pdbx_strand_id
1 'polypeptide(L)'
;MRKFTRYKKDRNTDDPEGTVPARCEWYVNLTITGCIYKGMARGWLHYFRQMNDYTLLKKLDSTVASFVRRFNVPARIELKSFMRAYWAINKPGPMPSKYIPNFDTMNIEVKRTILIDLFGFSVIGSMTDEGVIAKFEDLVGEAVSELEKDVGSLY
;
A
#
# COMPACT_ATOMS: atom_id res chain seq x y z
N MET A 1 4.95 8.26 7.60
CA MET A 1 5.22 8.18 9.06
C MET A 1 3.96 8.02 9.93
N ARG A 2 2.82 8.68 9.62
CA ARG A 2 1.56 8.56 10.40
C ARG A 2 1.00 7.11 10.48
N LYS A 3 1.26 6.29 9.46
CA LYS A 3 0.84 4.88 9.40
C LYS A 3 1.44 4.01 10.52
N PHE A 4 2.73 4.18 10.83
CA PHE A 4 3.37 3.47 11.95
C PHE A 4 2.87 3.97 13.32
N THR A 5 2.51 5.26 13.42
CA THR A 5 1.88 5.80 14.63
C THR A 5 0.50 5.19 14.87
N ARG A 6 -0.31 5.04 13.81
CA ARG A 6 -1.60 4.34 13.86
C ARG A 6 -1.41 2.87 14.25
N TYR A 7 -0.45 2.17 13.64
CA TYR A 7 -0.09 0.81 14.02
C TYR A 7 0.24 0.68 15.52
N LYS A 8 1.07 1.58 16.07
CA LYS A 8 1.39 1.57 17.51
C LYS A 8 0.14 1.72 18.40
N LYS A 9 -0.83 2.51 17.98
CA LYS A 9 -2.08 2.73 18.71
C LYS A 9 -2.98 1.48 18.66
N ASP A 10 -3.11 0.90 17.48
CA ASP A 10 -4.00 -0.25 17.23
C ASP A 10 -3.41 -1.57 17.75
N ARG A 11 -2.09 -1.65 17.97
CA ARG A 11 -1.39 -2.83 18.54
C ARG A 11 -1.85 -3.21 19.95
N ASN A 12 -2.39 -2.26 20.72
CA ASN A 12 -2.88 -2.54 22.08
C ASN A 12 -4.32 -3.07 22.10
N THR A 13 -4.98 -3.16 20.95
CA THR A 13 -6.29 -3.79 20.80
C THR A 13 -6.11 -5.27 20.52
N ASP A 14 -6.95 -6.11 21.12
CA ASP A 14 -6.96 -7.55 20.86
C ASP A 14 -7.34 -7.79 19.39
N ASP A 15 -6.41 -8.33 18.59
CA ASP A 15 -6.55 -8.56 17.14
C ASP A 15 -6.47 -10.06 16.85
N PRO A 16 -7.56 -10.81 17.05
CA PRO A 16 -7.57 -12.26 16.90
C PRO A 16 -7.34 -12.71 15.44
N GLU A 17 -7.62 -11.84 14.46
CA GLU A 17 -7.52 -12.14 13.04
C GLU A 17 -6.18 -11.67 12.41
N GLY A 18 -5.34 -10.95 13.16
CA GLY A 18 -4.04 -10.47 12.65
C GLY A 18 -4.14 -9.37 11.58
N THR A 19 -5.25 -8.64 11.56
CA THR A 19 -5.58 -7.60 10.58
C THR A 19 -4.72 -6.34 10.74
N VAL A 20 -4.28 -6.01 11.96
CA VAL A 20 -3.51 -4.80 12.26
C VAL A 20 -2.15 -4.76 11.55
N PRO A 21 -1.32 -5.82 11.59
CA PRO A 21 -0.08 -5.87 10.82
C PRO A 21 -0.33 -5.91 9.31
N ALA A 22 -1.29 -6.70 8.82
CA ALA A 22 -1.61 -6.75 7.38
C ALA A 22 -2.04 -5.38 6.84
N ARG A 23 -2.83 -4.63 7.62
CA ARG A 23 -3.20 -3.25 7.31
C ARG A 23 -1.99 -2.33 7.26
N CYS A 24 -1.08 -2.44 8.23
CA CYS A 24 0.13 -1.63 8.21
C CYS A 24 1.00 -1.92 6.98
N GLU A 25 1.16 -3.20 6.65
CA GLU A 25 1.90 -3.67 5.47
C GLU A 25 1.29 -3.09 4.20
N TRP A 26 -0.01 -3.24 4.00
CA TRP A 26 -0.71 -2.78 2.81
C TRP A 26 -0.53 -1.28 2.58
N TYR A 27 -0.78 -0.46 3.61
CA TYR A 27 -0.63 1.00 3.48
C TYR A 27 0.83 1.41 3.22
N VAL A 28 1.79 0.81 3.92
CA VAL A 28 3.22 1.14 3.71
C VAL A 28 3.65 0.73 2.31
N ASN A 29 3.28 -0.47 1.86
CA ASN A 29 3.58 -0.97 0.53
C ASN A 29 2.94 -0.08 -0.55
N LEU A 30 1.70 0.37 -0.35
CA LEU A 30 1.01 1.27 -1.25
C LEU A 30 1.69 2.65 -1.30
N THR A 31 2.16 3.20 -0.17
CA THR A 31 2.96 4.44 -0.15
C THR A 31 4.29 4.28 -0.88
N ILE A 32 4.91 3.09 -0.82
CA ILE A 32 6.20 2.82 -1.47
C ILE A 32 6.02 2.70 -2.98
N THR A 33 5.07 1.88 -3.44
CA THR A 33 4.91 1.58 -4.86
C THR A 33 4.06 2.58 -5.62
N GLY A 34 3.16 3.29 -4.92
CA GLY A 34 2.00 3.87 -5.58
C GLY A 34 1.05 2.80 -6.11
N CYS A 35 0.15 3.21 -6.98
CA CYS A 35 -0.82 2.35 -7.65
C CYS A 35 -1.31 2.94 -8.98
N ILE A 36 -1.89 2.11 -9.83
CA ILE A 36 -2.69 2.56 -10.96
C ILE A 36 -4.16 2.49 -10.57
N TYR A 37 -4.85 3.63 -10.67
CA TYR A 37 -6.27 3.77 -10.35
C TYR A 37 -6.93 4.75 -11.30
N LYS A 38 -8.06 4.36 -11.90
CA LYS A 38 -8.80 5.12 -12.91
C LYS A 38 -7.92 5.52 -14.09
N GLY A 39 -7.06 4.61 -14.57
CA GLY A 39 -6.14 4.83 -15.68
C GLY A 39 -4.96 5.76 -15.38
N MET A 40 -4.84 6.26 -14.14
CA MET A 40 -3.78 7.17 -13.73
C MET A 40 -2.85 6.51 -12.72
N ALA A 41 -1.54 6.70 -12.91
CA ALA A 41 -0.55 6.30 -11.94
C ALA A 41 -0.49 7.31 -10.78
N ARG A 42 -0.77 6.84 -9.57
CA ARG A 42 -0.86 7.62 -8.34
C ARG A 42 0.27 7.22 -7.39
N GLY A 43 0.82 8.20 -6.68
CA GLY A 43 1.89 7.98 -5.72
C GLY A 43 3.14 8.77 -6.08
N TRP A 44 3.85 9.17 -5.04
CA TRP A 44 4.97 10.10 -5.15
C TRP A 44 6.10 9.58 -6.05
N LEU A 45 6.38 8.26 -6.04
CA LEU A 45 7.46 7.70 -6.87
C LEU A 45 7.18 7.81 -8.38
N HIS A 46 5.91 7.80 -8.79
CA HIS A 46 5.52 8.05 -10.18
C HIS A 46 5.78 9.51 -10.59
N TYR A 47 5.50 10.46 -9.70
CA TYR A 47 5.79 11.88 -9.91
C TYR A 47 7.31 12.11 -10.07
N PHE A 48 8.10 11.46 -9.22
CA PHE A 48 9.55 11.56 -9.21
C PHE A 48 10.27 10.54 -10.10
N ARG A 49 9.60 9.97 -11.12
CA ARG A 49 10.20 8.91 -11.95
C ARG A 49 11.48 9.33 -12.68
N GLN A 50 11.67 10.63 -12.93
CA GLN A 50 12.85 11.19 -13.62
C GLN A 50 14.02 11.49 -12.68
N MET A 51 13.93 11.14 -11.38
CA MET A 51 15.04 11.32 -10.44
C MET A 51 16.23 10.42 -10.78
N ASN A 52 17.44 10.98 -10.76
CA ASN A 52 18.67 10.21 -10.95
C ASN A 52 19.41 9.88 -9.64
N ASP A 53 18.87 10.30 -8.48
CA ASP A 53 19.49 10.02 -7.18
C ASP A 53 19.03 8.67 -6.60
N TYR A 54 19.75 7.61 -6.97
CA TYR A 54 19.52 6.27 -6.42
C TYR A 54 19.93 6.14 -4.94
N THR A 55 20.81 7.01 -4.47
CA THR A 55 21.26 6.99 -3.07
C THR A 55 20.14 7.41 -2.14
N LEU A 56 19.30 8.35 -2.58
CA LEU A 56 18.10 8.77 -1.88
C LEU A 56 17.10 7.61 -1.71
N LEU A 57 16.86 6.83 -2.77
CA LEU A 57 15.96 5.66 -2.71
C LEU A 57 16.45 4.62 -1.69
N LYS A 58 17.76 4.34 -1.67
CA LYS A 58 18.36 3.41 -0.70
C LYS A 58 18.29 3.94 0.74
N LYS A 59 18.42 5.26 0.93
CA LYS A 59 18.22 5.91 2.24
C LYS A 59 16.77 5.78 2.71
N LEU A 60 15.79 5.93 1.81
CA LEU A 60 14.39 5.75 2.13
C LEU A 60 14.09 4.30 2.55
N ASP A 61 14.62 3.31 1.83
CA ASP A 61 14.53 1.90 2.22
C ASP A 61 15.11 1.66 3.63
N SER A 62 16.29 2.23 3.91
CA SER A 62 16.93 2.14 5.23
C SER A 62 16.12 2.82 6.34
N THR A 63 15.42 3.91 6.00
CA THR A 63 14.55 4.65 6.92
C THR A 63 13.31 3.82 7.27
N VAL A 64 12.69 3.17 6.27
CA VAL A 64 11.56 2.25 6.50
C VAL A 64 11.99 1.07 7.36
N ALA A 65 13.13 0.45 7.08
CA ALA A 65 13.68 -0.63 7.90
C ALA A 65 13.97 -0.20 9.34
N SER A 66 14.31 1.08 9.55
CA SER A 66 14.49 1.65 10.89
C SER A 66 13.16 1.83 11.61
N PHE A 67 12.07 2.18 10.92
CA PHE A 67 10.74 2.22 11.53
C PHE A 67 10.22 0.84 11.91
N VAL A 68 10.39 -0.17 11.06
CA VAL A 68 10.02 -1.56 11.38
C VAL A 68 10.65 -1.99 12.70
N ARG A 69 11.96 -1.77 12.86
CA ARG A 69 12.70 -2.05 14.10
C ARG A 69 12.20 -1.22 15.28
N ARG A 70 12.04 0.10 15.09
CA ARG A 70 11.63 1.03 16.16
C ARG A 70 10.22 0.75 16.69
N PHE A 71 9.29 0.36 15.82
CA PHE A 71 7.90 0.09 16.20
C PHE A 71 7.64 -1.37 16.57
N ASN A 72 8.69 -2.21 16.58
CA ASN A 72 8.64 -3.64 16.84
C ASN A 72 7.56 -4.34 15.99
N VAL A 73 7.53 -3.97 14.71
CA VAL A 73 6.62 -4.54 13.73
C VAL A 73 7.03 -6.00 13.52
N PRO A 74 6.09 -6.98 13.56
CA PRO A 74 6.43 -8.38 13.52
C PRO A 74 7.16 -8.73 12.21
N ALA A 75 8.15 -9.61 12.30
CA ALA A 75 9.03 -9.99 11.19
C ALA A 75 8.31 -10.67 10.00
N ARG A 76 7.03 -11.02 10.16
CA ARG A 76 6.18 -11.59 9.11
C ARG A 76 5.74 -10.59 8.04
N ILE A 77 5.96 -9.29 8.24
CA ILE A 77 5.56 -8.25 7.28
C ILE A 77 6.60 -8.13 6.17
N GLU A 78 6.17 -8.30 4.93
CA GLU A 78 7.04 -8.13 3.75
C GLU A 78 6.86 -6.74 3.14
N LEU A 79 7.74 -5.82 3.57
CA LEU A 79 7.75 -4.48 3.00
C LEU A 79 8.42 -4.45 1.62
N LYS A 80 7.78 -3.75 0.70
CA LYS A 80 8.33 -3.44 -0.62
C LYS A 80 9.48 -2.43 -0.49
N SER A 81 10.33 -2.37 -1.52
CA SER A 81 11.48 -1.48 -1.60
C SER A 81 11.22 -0.37 -2.62
N PHE A 82 11.61 0.85 -2.28
CA PHE A 82 11.58 2.00 -3.16
C PHE A 82 12.48 1.81 -4.39
N MET A 83 13.65 1.20 -4.23
CA MET A 83 14.52 0.88 -5.36
C MET A 83 13.83 -0.06 -6.36
N ARG A 84 13.20 -1.14 -5.85
CA ARG A 84 12.47 -2.09 -6.71
C ARG A 84 11.26 -1.43 -7.37
N ALA A 85 10.52 -0.61 -6.64
CA ALA A 85 9.39 0.15 -7.17
C ALA A 85 9.83 1.12 -8.28
N TYR A 86 10.95 1.82 -8.08
CA TYR A 86 11.49 2.77 -9.06
C TYR A 86 11.86 2.07 -10.37
N TRP A 87 12.54 0.93 -10.30
CA TRP A 87 12.87 0.15 -11.49
C TRP A 87 11.64 -0.43 -12.17
N ALA A 88 10.64 -0.87 -11.40
CA ALA A 88 9.38 -1.35 -11.95
C ALA A 88 8.62 -0.24 -12.73
N ILE A 89 8.71 1.01 -12.28
CA ILE A 89 8.12 2.18 -12.96
C ILE A 89 8.89 2.55 -14.23
N ASN A 90 10.23 2.64 -14.14
CA ASN A 90 11.06 3.15 -15.23
C ASN A 90 11.44 2.12 -16.30
N LYS A 91 11.45 0.85 -15.93
CA LYS A 91 11.71 -0.28 -16.84
C LYS A 91 10.56 -1.26 -16.76
N PRO A 92 9.36 -0.92 -17.26
CA PRO A 92 8.29 -1.89 -17.40
C PRO A 92 8.80 -2.98 -18.36
N GLY A 93 9.05 -4.17 -17.82
CA GLY A 93 9.40 -5.32 -18.64
C GLY A 93 8.23 -5.74 -19.55
N PRO A 94 8.45 -6.69 -20.47
CA PRO A 94 7.39 -7.21 -21.35
C PRO A 94 6.26 -7.89 -20.57
N MET A 95 6.52 -8.34 -19.34
CA MET A 95 5.48 -8.77 -18.40
C MET A 95 5.19 -7.60 -17.44
N PRO A 96 3.92 -7.20 -17.24
CA PRO A 96 3.59 -6.20 -16.24
C PRO A 96 4.09 -6.70 -14.89
N SER A 97 5.06 -5.99 -14.31
CA SER A 97 5.54 -6.36 -12.99
C SER A 97 4.35 -6.22 -12.04
N LYS A 98 3.92 -7.33 -11.42
CA LYS A 98 2.88 -7.35 -10.37
C LYS A 98 3.28 -6.54 -9.12
N TYR A 99 4.45 -5.87 -9.17
CA TYR A 99 5.00 -5.09 -8.09
C TYR A 99 4.20 -3.81 -7.83
N ILE A 100 3.73 -3.15 -8.88
CA ILE A 100 2.87 -1.97 -8.78
C ILE A 100 1.42 -2.46 -8.89
N PRO A 101 0.58 -2.27 -7.86
CA PRO A 101 -0.80 -2.71 -7.92
C PRO A 101 -1.58 -1.90 -8.96
N ASN A 102 -2.28 -2.60 -9.84
CA ASN A 102 -3.28 -2.02 -10.73
C ASN A 102 -4.67 -2.41 -10.19
N PHE A 103 -5.41 -1.41 -9.69
CA PHE A 103 -6.73 -1.63 -9.10
C PHE A 103 -7.85 -1.72 -10.16
N ASP A 104 -7.61 -1.21 -11.37
CA ASP A 104 -8.60 -1.20 -12.45
C ASP A 104 -8.78 -2.60 -13.05
N THR A 105 -7.70 -3.38 -13.13
CA THR A 105 -7.71 -4.74 -13.71
C THR A 105 -7.80 -5.85 -12.66
N MET A 106 -8.03 -5.50 -11.40
CA MET A 106 -7.98 -6.45 -10.29
C MET A 106 -9.28 -7.29 -10.22
N ASN A 107 -9.14 -8.62 -10.14
CA ASN A 107 -10.28 -9.53 -10.04
C ASN A 107 -11.01 -9.37 -8.68
N ILE A 108 -12.30 -9.65 -8.65
CA ILE A 108 -13.15 -9.50 -7.46
C ILE A 108 -12.70 -10.37 -6.30
N GLU A 109 -12.23 -11.59 -6.57
CA GLU A 109 -11.67 -12.50 -5.56
C GLU A 109 -10.47 -11.87 -4.85
N VAL A 110 -9.58 -11.22 -5.62
CA VAL A 110 -8.39 -10.54 -5.07
C VAL A 110 -8.80 -9.31 -4.25
N LYS A 111 -9.80 -8.54 -4.72
CA LYS A 111 -10.36 -7.41 -3.95
C LYS A 111 -10.92 -7.91 -2.61
N ARG A 112 -11.66 -9.02 -2.62
CA ARG A 112 -12.22 -9.65 -1.41
C ARG A 112 -11.12 -10.10 -0.46
N THR A 113 -10.08 -10.76 -0.95
CA THR A 113 -8.94 -11.17 -0.11
C THR A 113 -8.27 -9.97 0.55
N ILE A 114 -7.99 -8.90 -0.20
CA ILE A 114 -7.41 -7.66 0.38
C ILE A 114 -8.33 -7.10 1.46
N LEU A 115 -9.65 -7.03 1.24
CA LEU A 115 -10.57 -6.53 2.26
C LEU A 115 -10.61 -7.43 3.50
N ILE A 116 -10.56 -8.75 3.35
CA ILE A 116 -10.49 -9.72 4.45
C ILE A 116 -9.20 -9.49 5.25
N ASP A 117 -8.05 -9.35 4.58
CA ASP A 117 -6.77 -9.12 5.26
C ASP A 117 -6.77 -7.79 6.05
N LEU A 118 -7.50 -6.77 5.55
CA LEU A 118 -7.53 -5.44 6.16
C LEU A 118 -8.58 -5.25 7.25
N PHE A 119 -9.74 -5.88 7.12
CA PHE A 119 -10.92 -5.66 7.98
C PHE A 119 -11.39 -6.92 8.71
N GLY A 120 -10.87 -8.08 8.33
CA GLY A 120 -11.26 -9.36 8.87
C GLY A 120 -12.31 -10.10 8.05
N PHE A 121 -12.31 -11.43 8.14
CA PHE A 121 -13.27 -12.29 7.45
C PHE A 121 -14.69 -12.09 7.99
N SER A 122 -14.80 -11.84 9.29
CA SER A 122 -16.07 -11.59 9.98
C SER A 122 -16.88 -10.43 9.39
N VAL A 123 -16.23 -9.44 8.79
CA VAL A 123 -16.87 -8.25 8.21
C VAL A 123 -17.18 -8.41 6.72
N ILE A 124 -16.33 -9.15 6.00
CA ILE A 124 -16.34 -9.19 4.53
C ILE A 124 -16.94 -10.49 3.98
N GLY A 125 -16.85 -11.60 4.72
CA GLY A 125 -17.24 -12.93 4.25
C GLY A 125 -18.72 -13.04 3.85
N SER A 126 -19.60 -12.22 4.42
CA SER A 126 -21.03 -12.19 4.11
C SER A 126 -21.44 -11.10 3.12
N MET A 127 -20.50 -10.29 2.62
CA MET A 127 -20.81 -9.21 1.68
C MET A 127 -21.01 -9.74 0.26
N THR A 128 -22.03 -9.21 -0.43
CA THR A 128 -22.22 -9.47 -1.86
C THR A 128 -21.08 -8.90 -2.67
N ASP A 129 -20.92 -9.41 -3.89
CA ASP A 129 -19.90 -8.98 -4.84
C ASP A 129 -19.96 -7.47 -5.10
N GLU A 130 -21.16 -6.89 -5.24
CA GLU A 130 -21.36 -5.46 -5.42
C GLU A 130 -20.92 -4.66 -4.19
N GLY A 131 -21.24 -5.15 -2.99
CA GLY A 131 -20.81 -4.53 -1.74
C GLY A 131 -19.30 -4.57 -1.54
N VAL A 132 -18.65 -5.66 -1.96
CA VAL A 132 -17.18 -5.79 -1.97
C VAL A 132 -16.56 -4.77 -2.92
N ILE A 133 -17.13 -4.58 -4.12
CA ILE A 133 -16.64 -3.60 -5.09
C ILE A 133 -16.75 -2.18 -4.51
N ALA A 134 -17.92 -1.78 -4.01
CA ALA A 134 -18.13 -0.44 -3.48
C ALA A 134 -17.18 -0.14 -2.30
N LYS A 135 -17.06 -1.06 -1.35
CA LYS A 135 -16.17 -0.90 -0.19
C LYS A 135 -14.69 -0.86 -0.58
N PHE A 136 -14.31 -1.61 -1.61
CA PHE A 136 -12.96 -1.58 -2.15
C PHE A 136 -12.66 -0.24 -2.84
N GLU A 137 -13.61 0.30 -3.61
CA GLU A 137 -13.47 1.61 -4.24
C GLU A 137 -13.35 2.75 -3.23
N ASP A 138 -14.15 2.72 -2.16
CA ASP A 138 -14.05 3.68 -1.05
C ASP A 138 -12.68 3.63 -0.38
N LEU A 139 -12.20 2.41 -0.04
CA LEU A 139 -10.89 2.19 0.56
C LEU A 139 -9.76 2.72 -0.33
N VAL A 140 -9.78 2.36 -1.62
CA VAL A 140 -8.75 2.77 -2.58
C VAL A 140 -8.82 4.28 -2.81
N GLY A 141 -10.03 4.86 -2.89
CA GLY A 141 -10.23 6.30 -3.03
C GLY A 141 -9.63 7.08 -1.86
N GLU A 142 -9.87 6.66 -0.63
CA GLU A 142 -9.26 7.26 0.57
C GLU A 142 -7.73 7.14 0.53
N ALA A 143 -7.23 5.95 0.20
CA ALA A 143 -5.79 5.71 0.14
C ALA A 143 -5.09 6.54 -0.95
N VAL A 144 -5.70 6.68 -2.13
CA VAL A 144 -5.21 7.51 -3.23
C VAL A 144 -5.24 8.99 -2.84
N SER A 145 -6.31 9.47 -2.21
CA SER A 145 -6.39 10.86 -1.74
C SER A 145 -5.26 11.18 -0.76
N GLU A 146 -4.88 10.24 0.11
CA GLU A 146 -3.74 10.41 1.01
C GLU A 146 -2.40 10.46 0.26
N LEU A 147 -2.23 9.61 -0.76
CA LEU A 147 -1.03 9.66 -1.62
C LEU A 147 -0.89 10.99 -2.36
N GLU A 148 -1.99 11.59 -2.79
CA GLU A 148 -1.98 12.88 -3.49
C GLU A 148 -1.65 14.06 -2.57
N LYS A 149 -2.15 14.01 -1.33
CA LYS A 149 -1.77 14.97 -0.28
C LYS A 149 -0.27 14.95 0.00
N ASP A 150 0.35 13.77 -0.02
CA ASP A 150 1.80 13.62 0.19
C ASP A 150 2.64 14.25 -0.93
N VAL A 151 2.14 14.32 -2.16
CA VAL A 151 2.82 14.98 -3.29
C VAL A 151 2.64 16.50 -3.27
N GLY A 152 1.73 17.01 -2.43
CA GLY A 152 1.44 18.44 -2.34
C GLY A 152 0.50 18.93 -3.44
N SER A 153 -0.27 18.04 -4.07
CA SER A 153 -1.31 18.46 -5.01
C SER A 153 -2.48 19.08 -4.22
N LEU A 154 -2.39 20.40 -4.00
CA LEU A 154 -3.53 21.25 -3.68
C LEU A 154 -4.35 21.39 -4.96
N TYR A 155 -5.46 20.67 -5.04
CA TYR A 155 -6.61 21.09 -5.85
C TYR A 155 -7.75 21.41 -4.89
#